data_AF-A0A2S4LD67-F1
#
_entry.id   AF-A0A2S4LD67-F1
#
_cell.length_a   1.000
_cell.length_b   1.000
_cell.length_c   1.000
_cell.angle_alpha   90.00
_cell.angle_beta   90.00
_cell.angle_gamma   90.00
#
_symmetry.space_group_name_H-M   'P 1'
#
loop_
_entity.id
_entity.type
_entity.pdbx_description
1 polymer ?
#
loop_
_entity_poly.entity_id
_entity_poly.type
_entity_poly.pdbx_seq_one_letter_code
_entity_poly.pdbx_strand_id
1 'polypeptide(L)'
;MTYPAVTAFYAAVFALLYVGLSSWVVAGRLSADVLHGDGGNQTLEKRIRAQGNFGEYVPLALLVIALLEAAGGSSGVVRSLLIVLLIARVLHPFGMFAPKNSPRQFACRGGGILATFAVIAVAAITLLLRVS
;
A
#
# COMPACT_ATOMS: atom_id res chain seq x y z
N MET A 1 21.74 14.17 -8.23
CA MET A 1 20.69 13.35 -7.59
C MET A 1 20.69 13.68 -6.11
N THR A 2 19.55 14.12 -5.58
CA THR A 2 19.36 14.36 -4.15
C THR A 2 19.01 13.07 -3.44
N TYR A 3 19.52 12.86 -2.22
CA TYR A 3 19.12 11.72 -1.41
C TYR A 3 17.62 11.85 -1.04
N PRO A 4 16.78 10.85 -1.33
CA PRO A 4 15.33 10.94 -1.12
C PRO A 4 14.97 10.70 0.36
N ALA A 5 15.29 11.66 1.22
CA ALA A 5 15.12 11.56 2.66
C ALA A 5 13.65 11.42 3.08
N VAL A 6 12.73 12.11 2.40
CA VAL A 6 11.30 12.04 2.71
C VAL A 6 10.79 10.65 2.38
N THR A 7 11.07 10.16 1.17
CA THR A 7 10.63 8.82 0.76
C THR A 7 11.26 7.73 1.63
N ALA A 8 12.53 7.86 2.03
CA ALA A 8 13.18 6.91 2.92
C ALA A 8 12.48 6.78 4.28
N PHE A 9 12.04 7.89 4.88
CA PHE A 9 11.28 7.88 6.13
C PHE A 9 9.95 7.11 5.96
N TYR A 10 9.17 7.44 4.93
CA TYR A 10 7.89 6.75 4.69
C TYR A 10 8.10 5.27 4.31
N ALA A 11 9.16 4.95 3.57
CA ALA A 11 9.51 3.57 3.25
C ALA A 11 9.75 2.73 4.50
N ALA A 12 10.43 3.27 5.52
CA ALA A 12 10.59 2.60 6.81
C ALA A 12 9.24 2.35 7.51
N VAL A 13 8.34 3.33 7.49
CA VAL A 13 6.98 3.18 8.05
C VAL A 13 6.19 2.10 7.30
N PHE A 14 6.21 2.10 5.96
CA PHE A 14 5.54 1.08 5.16
C PHE A 14 6.13 -0.32 5.37
N ALA A 15 7.45 -0.43 5.55
CA ALA A 15 8.09 -1.70 5.87
C ALA A 15 7.58 -2.28 7.20
N LEU A 16 7.46 -1.45 8.25
CA LEU A 16 6.89 -1.88 9.52
C LEU A 16 5.42 -2.29 9.40
N LEU A 17 4.62 -1.55 8.62
CA LEU A 17 3.23 -1.94 8.33
C LEU A 17 3.16 -3.28 7.60
N TYR A 18 4.06 -3.53 6.64
CA TYR A 18 4.12 -4.80 5.91
C TYR A 18 4.48 -5.97 6.82
N VAL A 19 5.42 -5.77 7.75
CA VAL A 19 5.73 -6.77 8.78
C VAL A 19 4.49 -7.07 9.62
N GLY A 20 3.77 -6.04 10.09
CA GLY A 20 2.53 -6.21 10.83
C GLY A 20 1.46 -7.01 10.07
N LEU A 21 1.25 -6.69 8.78
CA LEU A 21 0.34 -7.44 7.92
C LEU A 21 0.79 -8.89 7.71
N SER A 22 2.09 -9.12 7.58
CA SER A 22 2.68 -10.45 7.42
C SER A 22 2.48 -11.29 8.68
N SER A 23 2.78 -10.73 9.87
CA SER A 23 2.52 -11.38 11.16
C SER A 23 1.03 -11.72 11.33
N TRP A 24 0.14 -10.85 10.86
CA TRP A 24 -1.31 -11.09 10.94
C TRP A 24 -1.80 -12.24 10.04
N VAL A 25 -1.19 -12.40 8.86
CA VAL A 25 -1.42 -13.57 8.00
C VAL A 25 -0.88 -14.83 8.65
N VAL A 26 0.35 -14.79 9.17
CA VAL A 26 0.99 -15.95 9.84
C VAL A 26 0.16 -16.40 11.05
N ALA A 27 -0.28 -15.48 11.91
CA ALA A 27 -1.17 -15.80 13.02
C ALA A 27 -2.48 -16.45 12.54
N GLY A 28 -3.05 -15.97 11.43
CA GLY A 28 -4.24 -16.57 10.84
C GLY A 28 -4.02 -17.99 10.31
N ARG A 29 -2.84 -18.28 9.73
CA ARG A 29 -2.46 -19.63 9.28
C ARG A 29 -2.32 -20.59 10.45
N LEU A 30 -1.65 -20.16 11.51
CA LEU A 30 -1.47 -20.95 12.73
C LEU A 30 -2.80 -21.28 13.40
N SER A 31 -3.70 -20.29 13.53
CA SER A 31 -5.03 -20.53 14.14
C SER A 31 -5.95 -21.41 13.30
N ALA A 32 -5.74 -21.47 11.98
CA ALA A 32 -6.55 -22.28 11.08
C ALA A 32 -5.93 -23.66 10.77
N ASP A 33 -4.75 -23.95 11.31
CA ASP A 33 -3.95 -25.15 11.00
C ASP A 33 -3.72 -25.36 9.50
N VAL A 34 -3.45 -24.27 8.78
CA VAL A 34 -3.24 -24.27 7.32
C VAL A 34 -1.78 -23.99 6.98
N LEU A 35 -1.08 -24.98 6.44
CA LEU A 35 0.30 -24.81 5.98
C LEU A 35 0.42 -23.98 4.69
N HIS A 36 -0.44 -24.22 3.69
CA HIS A 36 -0.39 -23.56 2.38
C HIS A 36 -1.76 -23.04 1.94
N GLY A 37 -1.77 -21.89 1.26
CA GLY A 37 -3.01 -21.28 0.77
C GLY A 37 -3.88 -20.70 1.90
N ASP A 38 -5.19 -20.72 1.72
CA ASP A 38 -6.19 -20.24 2.68
C ASP A 38 -6.96 -21.37 3.39
N GLY A 39 -6.76 -22.63 2.98
CA GLY A 39 -7.42 -23.81 3.55
C GLY A 39 -8.95 -23.75 3.52
N GLY A 40 -9.53 -22.98 2.58
CA GLY A 40 -10.97 -22.73 2.51
C GLY A 40 -11.51 -21.69 3.51
N ASN A 41 -10.64 -21.04 4.29
CA ASN A 41 -11.02 -20.02 5.26
C ASN A 41 -11.09 -18.63 4.59
N GLN A 42 -12.31 -18.14 4.32
CA GLN A 42 -12.56 -16.82 3.72
C GLN A 42 -11.94 -15.66 4.50
N THR A 43 -11.76 -15.79 5.82
CA THR A 43 -11.11 -14.75 6.63
C THR A 43 -9.61 -14.73 6.37
N LEU A 44 -8.99 -15.90 6.26
CA LEU A 44 -7.57 -16.04 5.94
C LEU A 44 -7.28 -15.57 4.51
N GLU A 45 -8.15 -15.90 3.55
CA GLU A 45 -8.08 -15.42 2.17
C GLU A 45 -8.04 -13.88 2.11
N LYS A 46 -8.92 -13.20 2.86
CA LYS A 46 -8.94 -11.73 2.94
C LYS A 46 -7.64 -11.17 3.53
N ARG A 47 -7.08 -11.80 4.57
CA ARG A 47 -5.79 -11.38 5.15
C ARG A 47 -4.65 -11.54 4.15
N ILE A 48 -4.61 -12.67 3.44
CA ILE A 48 -3.59 -12.96 2.42
C ILE A 48 -3.69 -11.92 1.29
N ARG A 49 -4.89 -11.62 0.78
CA ARG A 49 -5.03 -10.57 -0.24
C ARG A 49 -4.71 -9.17 0.32
N ALA A 50 -4.95 -8.88 1.59
CA ALA A 50 -4.51 -7.61 2.19
C ALA A 50 -3.01 -7.42 2.10
N GLN A 51 -2.26 -8.43 2.54
CA GLN A 51 -0.80 -8.44 2.56
C GLN A 51 -0.25 -8.50 1.13
N GLY A 52 -0.83 -9.34 0.26
CA GLY A 52 -0.46 -9.44 -1.16
C GLY A 52 -0.60 -8.11 -1.90
N ASN A 53 -1.76 -7.46 -1.82
CA ASN A 53 -1.95 -6.13 -2.44
C ASN A 53 -0.95 -5.09 -1.89
N PHE A 54 -0.58 -5.17 -0.62
CA PHE A 54 0.44 -4.27 -0.07
C PHE A 54 1.80 -4.53 -0.73
N GLY A 55 2.23 -5.80 -0.80
CA GLY A 55 3.50 -6.20 -1.42
C GLY A 55 3.56 -5.96 -2.93
N GLU A 56 2.41 -6.00 -3.62
CA GLU A 56 2.32 -5.75 -5.07
C GLU A 56 2.48 -4.26 -5.41
N TYR A 57 1.83 -3.36 -4.66
CA TYR A 57 1.69 -1.96 -5.09
C TYR A 57 2.57 -0.97 -4.33
N VAL A 58 2.82 -1.18 -3.03
CA VAL A 58 3.56 -0.21 -2.21
C VAL A 58 5.04 -0.11 -2.61
N PRO A 59 5.76 -1.21 -2.88
CA PRO A 59 7.15 -1.13 -3.33
C PRO A 59 7.30 -0.35 -4.65
N LEU A 60 6.40 -0.60 -5.61
CA LEU A 60 6.40 0.12 -6.89
C LEU A 60 6.12 1.62 -6.69
N ALA A 61 5.12 1.97 -5.88
CA ALA A 61 4.79 3.36 -5.58
C ALA A 61 5.97 4.08 -4.90
N LEU A 62 6.61 3.46 -3.91
CA LEU A 62 7.77 4.03 -3.22
C LEU A 62 8.97 4.19 -4.16
N LEU A 63 9.20 3.24 -5.07
CA LEU A 63 10.27 3.33 -6.05
C LEU A 63 10.08 4.55 -6.96
N VAL A 64 8.89 4.71 -7.55
CA VAL A 64 8.60 5.84 -8.45
C VAL A 64 8.67 7.18 -7.71
N ILE A 65 8.16 7.26 -6.48
CA ILE A 65 8.22 8.47 -5.66
C ILE A 65 9.67 8.80 -5.25
N ALA A 66 10.48 7.80 -4.91
CA ALA A 66 11.90 7.99 -4.57
C ALA A 66 12.68 8.53 -5.77
N LEU A 67 12.42 8.02 -6.97
CA LEU A 67 13.02 8.54 -8.21
C LEU A 67 12.57 9.98 -8.49
N LEU A 68 11.29 10.30 -8.24
CA LEU A 68 10.78 11.67 -8.37
C LEU A 68 11.46 12.64 -7.40
N GLU A 69 11.66 12.24 -6.14
CA GLU A 69 12.39 13.04 -5.15
C GLU A 69 13.87 13.19 -5.53
N ALA A 70 14.50 12.12 -6.01
CA ALA A 70 15.91 12.13 -6.45
C ALA A 70 16.15 12.99 -7.70
N ALA A 71 15.13 13.13 -8.56
CA ALA A 71 15.10 14.04 -9.70
C ALA A 71 14.84 15.51 -9.32
N GLY A 72 14.78 15.83 -8.02
CA GLY A 72 14.54 17.18 -7.51
C GLY A 72 13.07 17.60 -7.58
N GLY A 73 12.14 16.65 -7.55
CA GLY A 73 10.71 16.92 -7.44
C GLY A 73 10.38 17.75 -6.20
N SER A 74 9.30 18.54 -6.29
CA SER A 74 8.86 19.38 -5.17
C SER A 74 8.57 18.52 -3.94
N SER A 75 9.21 18.86 -2.81
CA SER A 75 9.02 18.16 -1.53
C SER A 75 7.56 18.14 -1.08
N GLY A 76 6.77 19.17 -1.46
CA GLY A 76 5.33 19.21 -1.20
C GLY A 76 4.56 18.13 -1.95
N VAL A 77 4.89 17.89 -3.23
CA VAL A 77 4.24 16.86 -4.05
C VAL A 77 4.60 15.46 -3.54
N VAL A 78 5.88 15.21 -3.30
CA VAL A 78 6.39 13.93 -2.76
C VAL A 78 5.70 13.59 -1.44
N ARG A 79 5.68 14.54 -0.50
CA ARG A 79 5.05 14.33 0.81
C ARG A 79 3.55 14.08 0.72
N SER A 80 2.86 14.81 -0.16
CA SER A 80 1.42 14.63 -0.39
C SER A 80 1.11 13.23 -0.94
N LEU A 81 1.87 12.77 -1.94
CA LEU A 81 1.72 11.43 -2.52
C LEU A 81 1.95 10.32 -1.48
N LEU A 82 2.97 10.47 -0.63
CA LEU A 82 3.29 9.50 0.43
C LEU A 82 2.23 9.46 1.54
N ILE A 83 1.69 10.62 1.94
CA ILE A 83 0.59 10.68 2.93
C ILE A 83 -0.67 10.03 2.39
N VAL A 84 -1.04 10.35 1.14
CA VAL A 84 -2.21 9.74 0.49
C VAL A 84 -2.04 8.23 0.37
N LEU A 85 -0.85 7.76 -0.02
CA LEU A 85 -0.53 6.33 -0.07
C LEU A 85 -0.66 5.67 1.31
N LEU A 86 -0.16 6.32 2.36
CA LEU A 86 -0.20 5.79 3.72
C LEU A 86 -1.65 5.64 4.20
N ILE A 87 -2.46 6.68 4.04
CA ILE A 87 -3.87 6.68 4.43
C ILE A 87 -4.62 5.60 3.64
N ALA A 88 -4.44 5.53 2.32
CA ALA A 88 -5.07 4.52 1.48
C ALA A 88 -4.73 3.09 1.94
N ARG A 89 -3.48 2.85 2.35
CA ARG A 89 -3.01 1.53 2.77
C ARG A 89 -3.45 1.13 4.17
N VAL A 90 -3.60 2.09 5.07
CA VAL A 90 -4.19 1.84 6.39
C VAL A 90 -5.69 1.58 6.28
N LEU A 91 -6.42 2.32 5.44
CA LEU A 91 -7.87 2.17 5.26
C LEU A 91 -8.27 0.88 4.51
N HIS A 92 -7.42 0.38 3.61
CA HIS A 92 -7.73 -0.76 2.76
C HIS A 92 -8.05 -2.07 3.54
N PRO A 93 -7.27 -2.49 4.56
CA PRO A 93 -7.63 -3.58 5.46
C PRO A 93 -9.01 -3.40 6.09
N PHE A 94 -9.32 -2.22 6.65
CA PHE A 94 -10.63 -1.98 7.27
C PHE A 94 -11.80 -2.17 6.27
N GLY A 95 -11.60 -1.85 4.99
CA GLY A 95 -12.57 -2.08 3.92
C GLY A 95 -12.81 -3.55 3.57
N MET A 96 -11.82 -4.44 3.72
CA MET A 96 -11.99 -5.87 3.45
C MET A 96 -12.70 -6.63 4.59
N PHE A 97 -12.59 -6.12 5.82
CA PHE A 97 -13.25 -6.68 7.00
C PHE A 97 -14.65 -6.07 7.23
N ALA A 98 -15.04 -5.05 6.48
CA ALA A 98 -16.39 -4.53 6.48
C ALA A 98 -17.42 -5.56 5.96
N PRO A 99 -18.69 -5.52 6.42
CA PRO A 99 -19.75 -6.42 5.98
C PRO A 99 -19.96 -6.38 4.45
N LYS A 100 -20.28 -7.53 3.85
CA LYS A 100 -20.61 -7.64 2.41
C LYS A 100 -21.74 -6.65 2.06
N ASN A 101 -21.57 -5.87 0.99
CA ASN A 101 -22.49 -4.82 0.52
C ASN A 101 -22.67 -3.59 1.42
N SER A 102 -21.78 -3.36 2.39
CA SER A 102 -21.79 -2.11 3.16
C SER A 102 -21.12 -0.97 2.36
N PRO A 103 -21.60 0.29 2.46
CA PRO A 103 -20.91 1.45 1.91
C PRO A 103 -19.46 1.57 2.39
N ARG A 104 -19.13 1.03 3.58
CA ARG A 104 -17.74 0.96 4.09
C ARG A 104 -16.84 0.01 3.28
N GLN A 105 -17.39 -1.08 2.74
CA GLN A 105 -16.65 -2.00 1.88
C GLN A 105 -16.28 -1.31 0.56
N PHE A 106 -17.24 -0.65 -0.10
CA PHE A 106 -16.99 0.06 -1.36
C PHE A 106 -16.04 1.25 -1.17
N ALA A 107 -16.26 2.08 -0.15
CA ALA A 107 -15.43 3.26 0.10
C ALA A 107 -13.99 2.90 0.53
N CYS A 108 -13.81 1.96 1.46
CA CYS A 108 -12.48 1.66 2.00
C CYS A 108 -11.69 0.65 1.15
N ARG A 109 -12.35 -0.30 0.47
CA ARG A 109 -11.67 -1.24 -0.45
C ARG A 109 -11.47 -0.62 -1.83
N GLY A 110 -12.54 -0.10 -2.43
CA GLY A 110 -12.49 0.54 -3.75
C GLY A 110 -11.70 1.84 -3.73
N GLY A 111 -11.96 2.70 -2.76
CA GLY A 111 -11.23 3.97 -2.59
C GLY A 111 -9.75 3.77 -2.26
N GLY A 112 -9.38 2.77 -1.45
CA GLY A 112 -7.97 2.48 -1.14
C GLY A 112 -7.16 2.01 -2.35
N ILE A 113 -7.76 1.17 -3.21
CA ILE A 113 -7.12 0.73 -4.47
C ILE A 113 -7.04 1.89 -5.47
N LEU A 114 -8.14 2.60 -5.70
CA LEU A 114 -8.19 3.76 -6.59
C LEU A 114 -7.19 4.84 -6.19
N ALA A 115 -7.11 5.15 -4.90
CA ALA A 115 -6.15 6.12 -4.37
C ALA A 115 -4.71 5.66 -4.61
N THR A 116 -4.40 4.36 -4.49
CA THR A 116 -3.06 3.88 -4.79
C THR A 116 -2.74 3.96 -6.28
N PHE A 117 -3.68 3.59 -7.16
CA PHE A 117 -3.49 3.74 -8.59
C PHE A 117 -3.31 5.19 -9.00
N ALA A 118 -4.10 6.10 -8.42
CA ALA A 118 -3.94 7.53 -8.63
C ALA A 118 -2.54 8.00 -8.19
N VAL A 119 -2.06 7.59 -7.01
CA VAL A 119 -0.71 7.93 -6.55
C VAL A 119 0.36 7.44 -7.51
N ILE A 120 0.30 6.18 -7.96
CA ILE A 120 1.28 5.62 -8.89
C ILE A 120 1.23 6.37 -10.24
N ALA A 121 0.04 6.60 -10.79
CA ALA A 121 -0.12 7.29 -12.07
C ALA A 121 0.38 8.73 -12.00
N VAL A 122 0.00 9.49 -10.96
CA VAL A 122 0.45 10.88 -10.77
C VAL A 122 1.96 10.93 -10.58
N ALA A 123 2.54 10.03 -9.75
CA ALA A 123 3.98 9.98 -9.54
C ALA A 123 4.73 9.66 -10.84
N ALA A 124 4.24 8.68 -11.62
CA ALA A 124 4.86 8.28 -12.88
C ALA A 124 4.78 9.38 -13.95
N ILE A 125 3.62 10.03 -14.12
CA ILE A 125 3.46 11.15 -15.07
C ILE A 125 4.37 12.31 -14.66
N THR A 126 4.39 12.67 -13.37
CA THR A 126 5.23 13.76 -12.88
C THR A 126 6.71 13.44 -13.06
N LEU A 127 7.12 12.20 -12.83
CA LEU A 127 8.50 11.75 -13.06
C LEU A 127 8.86 11.83 -14.55
N LEU A 128 8.00 11.35 -15.45
CA LEU A 128 8.23 11.42 -16.89
C LEU A 128 8.43 12.86 -17.36
N LEU A 129 7.52 13.77 -16.97
CA LEU A 129 7.61 15.20 -17.31
C LEU A 129 8.84 15.90 -16.74
N ARG A 130 9.49 15.31 -15.73
CA ARG A 130 10.66 15.87 -15.07
C ARG A 130 11.96 15.37 -15.65
N VAL A 131 11.97 14.14 -16.17
CA VAL A 131 13.15 13.48 -16.72
C VAL A 131 13.25 13.67 -18.24
N SER A 132 12.13 13.98 -18.91
CA SER A 132 12.09 14.44 -20.31
C SER A 132 12.59 15.87 -20.47
#